data_AF-A0A0S9DSG0-F1
#
_entry.id   AF-A0A0S9DSG0-F1
#
_cell.length_a   1.000
_cell.length_b   1.000
_cell.length_c   1.000
_cell.angle_alpha   90.00
_cell.angle_beta   90.00
_cell.angle_gamma   90.00
#
_symmetry.space_group_name_H-M   'P 1'
#
loop_
_entity.id
_entity.type
_entity.pdbx_description
1 polymer ?
#
loop_
_entity_poly.entity_id
_entity_poly.type
_entity_poly.pdbx_seq_one_letter_code
_entity_poly.pdbx_strand_id
1 'polypeptide(L)'
;MRPFSALSTVLLDVPVDPDAPDARKLLLDELGKPEYAAARPTLIDRIAQAIQDWLGSFQGSGNGSVPDIFPLVVTVLVVGLIVAAFFVFGRPRLQRRSAVAGALFSDDDDTRTSAELRASAHRAAAAGDFVVAIEEMFRAVARQLAERTVVSVTPGTTAQEFAARAGRTFPEHGDRLVRGARSFDGVRYLDRPGSREEFDEISALDRDLLAARPARLERVADSGAAL
;
A
#
# COMPACT_ATOMS: atom_id res chain seq x y z
N MET A 1 -34.97 64.78 39.76
CA MET A 1 -35.06 64.28 38.37
C MET A 1 -33.66 63.85 37.92
N ARG A 2 -33.49 62.58 37.53
CA ARG A 2 -32.30 62.01 36.83
C ARG A 2 -32.59 61.99 35.32
N PRO A 3 -31.68 61.60 34.41
CA PRO A 3 -30.22 61.83 34.24
C PRO A 3 -29.88 62.23 32.77
N PHE A 4 -28.61 62.44 32.39
CA PHE A 4 -28.04 61.92 31.12
C PHE A 4 -26.51 62.11 31.06
N SER A 5 -25.84 61.09 30.50
CA SER A 5 -24.40 60.92 30.29
C SER A 5 -23.82 61.73 29.13
N ALA A 6 -22.48 61.92 29.12
CA ALA A 6 -21.55 61.37 28.11
C ALA A 6 -20.38 62.30 27.70
N LEU A 7 -19.17 61.70 27.65
CA LEU A 7 -18.02 61.92 26.74
C LEU A 7 -17.32 63.31 26.80
N SER A 8 -16.01 63.48 26.64
CA SER A 8 -15.08 62.72 25.81
C SER A 8 -13.63 62.96 26.25
N THR A 9 -12.82 61.93 26.03
CA THR A 9 -11.39 61.78 26.30
C THR A 9 -10.54 62.56 25.30
N VAL A 10 -9.48 63.24 25.77
CA VAL A 10 -8.30 63.53 24.95
C VAL A 10 -7.07 63.10 25.75
N LEU A 11 -6.60 61.89 25.44
CA LEU A 11 -5.31 61.36 25.86
C LEU A 11 -4.23 62.02 25.00
N LEU A 12 -3.45 62.92 25.61
CA LEU A 12 -2.14 63.33 25.11
C LEU A 12 -1.10 62.48 25.85
N ASP A 13 -0.60 61.43 25.21
CA ASP A 13 0.81 61.06 25.28
C ASP A 13 1.13 60.04 24.17
N VAL A 14 1.88 60.48 23.16
CA VAL A 14 2.58 59.57 22.23
C VAL A 14 4.05 59.93 22.33
N PRO A 15 4.82 59.08 23.02
CA PRO A 15 6.18 58.83 22.62
C PRO A 15 6.47 57.34 22.79
N VAL A 16 6.30 56.56 21.71
CA VAL A 16 6.86 55.22 21.64
C VAL A 16 7.69 55.15 20.37
N ASP A 17 8.93 55.62 20.48
CA ASP A 17 10.02 55.16 19.63
C ASP A 17 10.70 54.02 20.41
N PRO A 18 10.42 52.74 20.11
CA PRO A 18 11.08 51.65 20.79
C PRO A 18 12.48 51.47 20.21
N ASP A 19 13.48 51.69 21.06
CA ASP A 19 14.89 51.40 20.81
C ASP A 19 15.09 49.99 20.23
N ALA A 20 16.12 49.86 19.39
CA ALA A 20 16.40 48.75 18.49
C ALA A 20 16.45 47.29 19.05
N PRO A 21 16.46 46.98 20.37
CA PRO A 21 16.28 45.61 20.85
C PRO A 21 14.82 45.09 20.83
N ASP A 22 13.81 45.97 20.88
CA ASP A 22 12.41 45.57 21.11
C ASP A 22 11.65 45.23 19.82
N ALA A 23 12.10 45.74 18.68
CA ALA A 23 11.52 45.43 17.37
C ALA A 23 11.62 43.93 17.02
N ARG A 24 12.69 43.24 17.45
CA ARG A 24 12.90 41.81 17.14
C ARG A 24 11.98 40.91 17.97
N LYS A 25 11.69 41.30 19.22
CA LYS A 25 10.75 40.57 20.07
C LYS A 25 9.31 40.75 19.59
N LEU A 26 8.93 41.98 19.23
CA LEU A 26 7.63 42.28 18.63
C LEU A 26 7.43 41.59 17.27
N LEU A 27 8.46 41.51 16.43
CA LEU A 27 8.42 40.73 15.18
C LEU A 27 8.26 39.22 15.39
N LEU A 28 8.91 38.67 16.42
CA LEU A 28 8.83 37.23 16.74
C LEU A 28 7.46 36.87 17.36
N ASP A 29 6.86 37.75 18.15
CA ASP A 29 5.51 37.57 18.69
C ASP A 29 4.44 37.66 17.59
N GLU A 30 4.62 38.55 16.61
CA GLU A 30 3.70 38.68 15.46
C GLU A 30 3.77 37.47 14.52
N LEU A 31 4.97 36.92 14.29
CA LEU A 31 5.19 35.69 13.49
C LEU A 31 4.69 34.42 14.18
N GLY A 32 4.48 34.45 15.50
CA GLY A 32 3.91 33.37 16.28
C GLY A 32 2.38 33.33 16.28
N LYS A 33 1.70 34.33 15.70
CA LYS A 33 0.24 34.38 15.68
C LYS A 33 -0.33 33.23 14.82
N PRO A 34 -1.17 32.34 15.40
CA PRO A 34 -1.77 31.20 14.70
C PRO A 34 -2.77 31.62 13.61
N GLU A 35 -3.06 32.91 13.48
CA GLU A 35 -3.95 33.50 12.47
C GLU A 35 -3.45 33.27 11.03
N TYR A 36 -2.16 32.99 10.82
CA TYR A 36 -1.61 32.64 9.50
C TYR A 36 -1.50 31.14 9.20
N ALA A 37 -1.88 30.26 10.13
CA ALA A 37 -1.96 28.82 9.86
C ALA A 37 -3.25 28.41 9.09
N ALA A 38 -4.23 29.30 9.02
CA ALA A 38 -5.52 29.07 8.38
C ALA A 38 -5.54 29.31 6.86
N ALA A 39 -4.44 29.82 6.27
CA ALA A 39 -4.37 30.19 4.85
C ALA A 39 -3.60 29.16 3.99
N ARG A 40 -3.32 27.96 4.50
CA ARG A 40 -2.81 26.88 3.66
C ARG A 40 -4.00 26.04 3.21
N PRO A 41 -4.37 26.06 1.91
CA PRO A 41 -5.45 25.22 1.43
C PRO A 41 -5.12 23.77 1.81
N THR A 42 -6.07 23.14 2.50
CA THR A 42 -5.91 21.74 2.90
C THR A 42 -5.81 20.89 1.64
N LEU A 43 -5.28 19.68 1.79
CA LEU A 43 -5.20 18.75 0.66
C LEU A 43 -6.60 18.47 0.08
N ILE A 44 -7.63 18.49 0.93
CA ILE A 44 -9.05 18.43 0.56
C ILE A 44 -9.48 19.66 -0.24
N ASP A 45 -9.12 20.88 0.19
CA ASP A 45 -9.49 22.11 -0.53
C ASP A 45 -8.89 22.18 -1.93
N ARG A 46 -7.63 21.72 -2.09
CA ARG A 46 -6.98 21.66 -3.41
C ARG A 46 -7.67 20.66 -4.33
N ILE A 47 -8.10 19.52 -3.79
CA ILE A 47 -8.85 18.52 -4.55
C ILE A 47 -10.23 19.10 -4.93
N ALA A 48 -10.93 19.75 -4.00
CA ALA A 48 -12.23 20.36 -4.25
C ALA A 48 -12.17 21.47 -5.31
N GLN A 49 -11.13 22.32 -5.26
CA GLN A 49 -10.88 23.35 -6.28
C GLN A 49 -10.59 22.74 -7.65
N ALA A 50 -9.71 21.74 -7.73
CA ALA A 50 -9.41 21.06 -8.99
C ALA A 50 -10.66 20.40 -9.61
N ILE A 51 -11.55 19.85 -8.78
CA ILE A 51 -12.83 19.29 -9.23
C ILE A 51 -13.74 20.40 -9.75
N GLN A 52 -13.89 21.52 -9.04
CA GLN A 52 -14.73 22.64 -9.47
C GLN A 52 -14.25 23.26 -10.78
N ASP A 53 -12.93 23.47 -10.93
CA ASP A 53 -12.31 23.99 -12.15
C ASP A 53 -12.53 23.04 -13.33
N TRP A 54 -12.41 21.74 -13.11
CA TRP A 54 -12.73 20.71 -14.11
C TRP A 54 -14.21 20.75 -14.52
N LEU A 55 -15.15 20.84 -13.57
CA LEU A 55 -16.58 20.98 -13.87
C LEU A 55 -16.92 22.29 -14.60
N GLY A 56 -16.22 23.38 -14.25
CA GLY A 56 -16.38 24.69 -14.89
C GLY A 56 -15.88 24.71 -16.34
N SER A 57 -14.87 23.91 -16.67
CA SER A 57 -14.33 23.80 -18.04
C SER A 57 -15.37 23.30 -19.06
N PHE A 58 -16.40 22.56 -18.63
CA PHE A 58 -17.49 22.11 -19.51
C PHE A 58 -18.59 23.17 -19.72
N GLN A 59 -18.66 24.18 -18.86
CA GLN A 59 -19.76 25.16 -18.84
C GLN A 59 -19.41 26.48 -19.54
N GLY A 60 -18.14 26.72 -19.88
CA GLY A 60 -17.65 28.01 -20.36
C GLY A 60 -17.14 28.02 -21.79
N SER A 61 -18.02 28.32 -22.75
CA SER A 61 -17.77 29.28 -23.84
C SER A 61 -19.09 29.65 -24.50
N GLY A 62 -19.85 30.53 -23.83
CA GLY A 62 -21.07 31.15 -24.34
C GLY A 62 -20.83 32.16 -25.46
N ASN A 63 -19.93 31.87 -26.40
CA ASN A 63 -19.67 32.73 -27.55
C ASN A 63 -19.41 31.92 -28.84
N GLY A 64 -20.44 31.20 -29.30
CA GLY A 64 -20.67 30.88 -30.72
C GLY A 64 -19.56 30.21 -31.54
N SER A 65 -18.50 29.72 -30.93
CA SER A 65 -17.33 29.17 -31.61
C SER A 65 -17.11 27.78 -31.05
N VAL A 66 -17.26 26.76 -31.90
CA VAL A 66 -16.98 25.31 -31.76
C VAL A 66 -16.78 24.81 -30.32
N PRO A 67 -17.58 23.83 -29.82
CA PRO A 67 -17.36 23.26 -28.50
C PRO A 67 -15.89 22.88 -28.35
N ASP A 68 -15.22 23.47 -27.35
CA ASP A 68 -13.84 23.12 -27.03
C ASP A 68 -13.86 21.70 -26.45
N ILE A 69 -13.81 20.72 -27.34
CA ILE A 69 -13.82 19.29 -27.02
C ILE A 69 -12.48 18.85 -26.42
N PHE A 70 -11.48 19.72 -26.41
CA PHE A 70 -10.14 19.42 -25.90
C PHE A 70 -10.14 18.91 -24.44
N PRO A 71 -10.78 19.56 -23.45
CA PRO A 71 -10.87 19.04 -22.08
C PRO A 71 -11.59 17.68 -22.00
N LEU A 72 -12.62 17.45 -22.82
CA LEU A 72 -13.32 16.17 -22.89
C LEU A 72 -12.39 15.06 -23.43
N VAL A 73 -11.66 15.34 -24.52
CA VAL A 73 -10.72 14.40 -25.13
C VAL A 73 -9.60 14.04 -24.15
N VAL A 74 -8.99 15.04 -23.49
CA VAL A 74 -7.95 14.81 -22.47
C VAL A 74 -8.51 13.98 -21.31
N THR A 75 -9.72 14.27 -20.84
CA THR A 75 -10.36 13.49 -19.76
C THR A 75 -10.58 12.04 -20.16
N VAL A 76 -11.16 11.79 -21.34
CA VAL A 76 -11.39 10.43 -21.85
C VAL A 76 -10.07 9.69 -22.02
N LEU A 77 -9.02 10.37 -22.48
CA LEU A 77 -7.70 9.78 -22.66
C LEU A 77 -7.06 9.43 -21.32
N VAL A 78 -7.12 10.31 -20.31
CA VAL A 78 -6.62 10.04 -18.95
C VAL A 78 -7.40 8.91 -18.28
N VAL A 79 -8.74 8.93 -18.35
CA VAL A 79 -9.58 7.84 -17.82
C VAL A 79 -9.27 6.53 -18.53
N GLY A 80 -9.16 6.55 -19.86
CA GLY A 80 -8.77 5.39 -20.66
C GLY A 80 -7.40 4.85 -20.26
N LEU A 81 -6.44 5.73 -19.97
CA LEU A 81 -5.09 5.36 -19.53
C LEU A 81 -5.09 4.81 -18.10
N ILE A 82 -5.90 5.36 -17.19
CA ILE A 82 -6.10 4.82 -15.84
C ILE A 82 -6.77 3.45 -15.89
N VAL A 83 -7.82 3.29 -16.71
CA VAL A 83 -8.52 2.01 -16.89
C VAL A 83 -7.58 0.98 -17.52
N ALA A 84 -6.84 1.36 -18.56
CA ALA A 84 -5.82 0.52 -19.17
C ALA A 84 -4.74 0.15 -18.15
N ALA A 85 -4.24 1.11 -17.37
CA ALA A 85 -3.30 0.85 -16.29
C ALA A 85 -3.89 -0.09 -15.24
N PHE A 86 -5.17 0.04 -14.89
CA PHE A 86 -5.86 -0.85 -13.96
C PHE A 86 -5.98 -2.28 -14.50
N PHE A 87 -6.19 -2.44 -15.81
CA PHE A 87 -6.21 -3.74 -16.47
C PHE A 87 -4.80 -4.33 -16.69
N VAL A 88 -3.79 -3.50 -16.93
CA VAL A 88 -2.40 -3.92 -17.17
C VAL A 88 -1.65 -4.22 -15.87
N PHE A 89 -1.81 -3.37 -14.85
CA PHE A 89 -1.07 -3.46 -13.58
C PHE A 89 -1.87 -4.08 -12.43
N GLY A 90 -3.15 -4.43 -12.64
CA GLY A 90 -4.02 -4.92 -11.58
C GLY A 90 -4.41 -3.84 -10.56
N ARG A 91 -5.30 -4.19 -9.64
CA ARG A 91 -5.87 -3.23 -8.68
C ARG A 91 -4.77 -2.51 -7.89
N PRO A 92 -4.84 -1.17 -7.71
CA PRO A 92 -3.88 -0.43 -6.91
C PRO A 92 -3.86 -1.02 -5.49
N ARG A 93 -2.66 -1.38 -5.06
CA ARG A 93 -2.31 -2.06 -3.82
C ARG A 93 -2.63 -1.21 -2.59
N LEU A 94 -3.91 -1.10 -2.26
CA LEU A 94 -4.37 -0.40 -1.06
C LEU A 94 -4.77 -1.34 0.08
N GLN A 95 -4.52 -2.64 -0.05
CA GLN A 95 -4.78 -3.61 1.01
C GLN A 95 -3.48 -4.24 1.50
N ARG A 96 -3.36 -4.37 2.82
CA ARG A 96 -2.36 -5.17 3.56
C ARG A 96 -1.08 -4.47 4.03
N ARG A 97 -1.19 -3.27 4.60
CA ARG A 97 -0.16 -2.78 5.55
C ARG A 97 -0.51 -2.96 7.03
N SER A 98 -1.55 -3.73 7.37
CA SER A 98 -1.90 -3.95 8.78
C SER A 98 -2.35 -5.37 9.08
N ALA A 99 -1.79 -5.87 10.19
CA ALA A 99 -2.17 -7.00 11.05
C ALA A 99 -1.45 -8.35 10.82
N VAL A 100 -0.59 -8.67 11.79
CA VAL A 100 0.28 -9.86 11.99
C VAL A 100 1.50 -9.94 11.06
N ALA A 101 2.64 -9.48 11.59
CA ALA A 101 3.94 -9.62 10.97
C ALA A 101 4.27 -11.10 10.73
N GLY A 102 4.66 -11.45 9.50
CA GLY A 102 5.21 -12.76 9.16
C GLY A 102 4.21 -13.81 8.65
N ALA A 103 2.89 -13.63 8.78
CA ALA A 103 1.95 -14.67 8.39
C ALA A 103 1.93 -14.92 6.86
N LEU A 104 2.25 -16.14 6.47
CA LEU A 104 2.26 -16.62 5.09
C LEU A 104 0.88 -16.50 4.43
N PHE A 105 -0.18 -16.77 5.19
CA PHE A 105 -1.56 -16.37 4.92
C PHE A 105 -2.00 -15.39 6.00
N SER A 106 -2.16 -14.12 5.63
CA SER A 106 -2.51 -13.05 6.59
C SER A 106 -4.03 -12.90 6.80
N ASP A 107 -4.84 -13.53 5.94
CA ASP A 107 -6.29 -13.56 6.10
C ASP A 107 -6.69 -15.00 6.40
N ASP A 108 -7.43 -15.23 7.49
CA ASP A 108 -8.12 -16.50 7.74
C ASP A 108 -9.08 -16.89 6.57
N ASP A 109 -9.33 -15.96 5.65
CA ASP A 109 -10.27 -16.07 4.53
C ASP A 109 -9.63 -16.25 3.14
N ASP A 110 -8.30 -16.40 3.01
CA ASP A 110 -7.72 -16.72 1.70
C ASP A 110 -8.00 -18.19 1.31
N THR A 111 -9.23 -18.43 0.85
CA THR A 111 -9.80 -19.73 0.47
C THR A 111 -9.36 -20.20 -0.91
N ARG A 112 -8.52 -19.43 -1.60
CA ARG A 112 -8.03 -19.78 -2.93
C ARG A 112 -7.20 -21.05 -2.89
N THR A 113 -7.44 -21.90 -3.87
CA THR A 113 -6.71 -23.14 -4.11
C THR A 113 -5.28 -22.87 -4.59
N SER A 114 -4.41 -23.87 -4.48
CA SER A 114 -3.05 -23.76 -5.02
C SER A 114 -3.05 -23.44 -6.53
N ALA A 115 -4.03 -23.96 -7.29
CA ALA A 115 -4.16 -23.69 -8.71
C ALA A 115 -4.51 -22.23 -9.02
N GLU A 116 -5.42 -21.63 -8.25
CA GLU A 116 -5.79 -20.21 -8.41
C GLU A 116 -4.64 -19.28 -8.06
N LEU A 117 -3.89 -19.61 -7.00
CA LEU A 117 -2.68 -18.87 -6.60
C LEU A 117 -1.59 -18.95 -7.68
N ARG A 118 -1.34 -20.14 -8.26
CA ARG A 118 -0.40 -20.26 -9.40
C ARG A 118 -0.84 -19.42 -10.60
N ALA A 119 -2.13 -19.48 -10.96
CA ALA A 119 -2.65 -18.72 -12.08
C ALA A 119 -2.53 -17.20 -11.84
N SER A 120 -2.76 -16.75 -10.60
CA SER A 120 -2.53 -15.37 -10.16
C SER A 120 -1.07 -14.97 -10.32
N ALA A 121 -0.15 -15.80 -9.82
CA ALA A 121 1.28 -15.56 -9.88
C ALA A 121 1.81 -15.45 -11.33
N HIS A 122 1.38 -16.36 -12.22
CA HIS A 122 1.77 -16.30 -13.63
C HIS A 122 1.23 -15.07 -14.36
N ARG A 123 -0.01 -14.63 -14.07
CA ARG A 123 -0.55 -13.38 -14.62
C ARG A 123 0.27 -12.17 -14.17
N ALA A 124 0.64 -12.10 -12.88
CA ALA A 124 1.48 -11.03 -12.36
C ALA A 124 2.87 -11.03 -13.02
N ALA A 125 3.51 -12.19 -13.16
CA ALA A 125 4.80 -12.31 -13.84
C ALA A 125 4.73 -11.90 -15.32
N ALA A 126 3.62 -12.19 -16.02
CA ALA A 126 3.40 -11.77 -17.40
C ALA A 126 3.22 -10.24 -17.52
N ALA A 127 2.66 -9.59 -16.50
CA ALA A 127 2.54 -8.14 -16.39
C ALA A 127 3.85 -7.45 -15.90
N GLY A 128 4.91 -8.20 -15.61
CA GLY A 128 6.16 -7.69 -15.05
C GLY A 128 6.08 -7.34 -13.56
N ASP A 129 5.00 -7.74 -12.88
CA ASP A 129 4.82 -7.52 -11.46
C ASP A 129 5.39 -8.69 -10.64
N PHE A 130 6.70 -8.66 -10.41
CA PHE A 130 7.42 -9.73 -9.72
C PHE A 130 7.17 -9.78 -8.21
N VAL A 131 6.79 -8.67 -7.58
CA VAL A 131 6.41 -8.66 -6.16
C VAL A 131 5.21 -9.58 -5.94
N VAL A 132 4.11 -9.36 -6.69
CA VAL A 132 2.91 -10.20 -6.56
C VAL A 132 3.17 -11.61 -7.09
N ALA A 133 3.94 -11.76 -8.16
CA ALA A 133 4.25 -13.08 -8.70
C ALA A 133 4.97 -13.97 -7.69
N ILE A 134 5.98 -13.44 -6.99
CA ILE A 134 6.75 -14.17 -5.97
C ILE A 134 5.87 -14.45 -4.74
N GLU A 135 5.11 -13.46 -4.25
CA GLU A 135 4.21 -13.65 -3.10
C GLU A 135 3.20 -14.78 -3.36
N GLU A 136 2.51 -14.73 -4.50
CA GLU A 136 1.43 -15.66 -4.83
C GLU A 136 1.97 -17.05 -5.20
N MET A 137 3.13 -17.15 -5.85
CA MET A 137 3.73 -18.45 -6.18
C MET A 137 4.19 -19.18 -4.91
N PHE A 138 4.83 -18.47 -3.97
CA PHE A 138 5.25 -19.11 -2.72
C PHE A 138 4.05 -19.53 -1.85
N ARG A 139 2.97 -18.73 -1.85
CA ARG A 139 1.68 -19.14 -1.25
C ARG A 139 1.08 -20.36 -1.93
N ALA A 140 1.18 -20.47 -3.26
CA ALA A 140 0.71 -21.63 -3.99
C ALA A 140 1.46 -22.91 -3.58
N VAL A 141 2.78 -22.84 -3.43
CA VAL A 141 3.60 -23.95 -2.91
C VAL A 141 3.12 -24.40 -1.54
N ALA A 142 2.89 -23.44 -0.63
CA ALA A 142 2.41 -23.75 0.71
C ALA A 142 1.00 -24.34 0.72
N ARG A 143 0.07 -23.75 -0.04
CA ARG A 143 -1.29 -24.25 -0.19
C ARG A 143 -1.31 -25.65 -0.78
N GLN A 144 -0.46 -25.94 -1.78
CA GLN A 144 -0.33 -27.28 -2.36
C GLN A 144 0.09 -28.33 -1.32
N LEU A 145 1.11 -28.03 -0.52
CA LEU A 145 1.57 -28.99 0.50
C LEU A 145 0.53 -29.18 1.60
N ALA A 146 -0.24 -28.14 1.93
CA ALA A 146 -1.36 -28.23 2.85
C ALA A 146 -2.54 -29.04 2.28
N GLU A 147 -2.95 -28.79 1.03
CA GLU A 147 -4.01 -29.53 0.31
C GLU A 147 -3.69 -31.03 0.25
N ARG A 148 -2.41 -31.39 0.06
CA ARG A 148 -1.93 -32.77 0.05
C ARG A 148 -1.69 -33.36 1.44
N THR A 149 -1.97 -32.61 2.52
CA THR A 149 -1.73 -33.00 3.92
C THR A 149 -0.27 -33.41 4.19
N VAL A 150 0.68 -32.80 3.47
CA VAL A 150 2.11 -33.08 3.59
C VAL A 150 2.77 -32.19 4.65
N VAL A 151 2.39 -30.90 4.65
CA VAL A 151 2.83 -29.89 5.63
C VAL A 151 1.61 -29.06 6.00
N SER A 152 1.29 -28.94 7.28
CA SER A 152 0.15 -28.13 7.73
C SER A 152 0.47 -26.64 7.66
N VAL A 153 -0.52 -25.78 7.40
CA VAL A 153 -0.37 -24.33 7.53
C VAL A 153 -1.53 -23.81 8.37
N THR A 154 -1.22 -23.23 9.52
CA THR A 154 -2.18 -22.62 10.45
C THR A 154 -2.10 -21.10 10.40
N PRO A 155 -3.12 -20.39 10.90
CA PRO A 155 -3.06 -18.94 11.06
C PRO A 155 -1.77 -18.53 11.81
N GLY A 156 -1.10 -17.50 11.32
CA GLY A 156 0.18 -17.04 11.87
C GLY A 156 1.43 -17.83 11.44
N THR A 157 1.30 -18.94 10.70
CA THR A 157 2.48 -19.66 10.17
C THR A 157 3.32 -18.73 9.31
N THR A 158 4.61 -18.63 9.61
CA THR A 158 5.52 -17.79 8.82
C THR A 158 6.12 -18.52 7.62
N ALA A 159 6.59 -17.76 6.62
CA ALA A 159 7.29 -18.31 5.46
C ALA A 159 8.52 -19.14 5.83
N GLN A 160 9.29 -18.65 6.79
CA GLN A 160 10.50 -19.32 7.27
C GLN A 160 10.17 -20.62 8.02
N GLU A 161 9.18 -20.61 8.91
CA GLU A 161 8.75 -21.81 9.63
C GLU A 161 8.19 -22.87 8.68
N PHE A 162 7.38 -22.44 7.70
CA PHE A 162 6.88 -23.32 6.65
C PHE A 162 8.04 -23.93 5.85
N ALA A 163 8.99 -23.13 5.36
CA ALA A 163 10.13 -23.62 4.59
C ALA A 163 11.00 -24.59 5.40
N ALA A 164 11.22 -24.31 6.69
CA ALA A 164 11.97 -25.21 7.57
C ALA A 164 11.27 -26.56 7.76
N ARG A 165 9.94 -26.57 7.91
CA ARG A 165 9.15 -27.82 8.02
C ARG A 165 9.12 -28.57 6.70
N ALA A 166 8.80 -27.89 5.60
CA ALA A 166 8.79 -28.47 4.28
C ALA A 166 10.16 -29.03 3.88
N GLY A 167 11.25 -28.36 4.25
CA GLY A 167 12.62 -28.84 4.00
C GLY A 167 12.97 -30.12 4.75
N ARG A 168 12.39 -30.35 5.94
CA ARG A 168 12.52 -31.64 6.63
C ARG A 168 11.75 -32.75 5.93
N THR A 169 10.63 -32.42 5.28
CA THR A 169 9.82 -33.36 4.50
C THR A 169 10.42 -33.67 3.13
N PHE A 170 11.09 -32.68 2.53
CA PHE A 170 11.77 -32.75 1.23
C PHE A 170 13.23 -32.26 1.34
N PRO A 171 14.15 -33.07 1.90
CA PRO A 171 15.54 -32.65 2.14
C PRO A 171 16.27 -32.17 0.87
N GLU A 172 16.02 -32.81 -0.28
CA GLU A 172 16.61 -32.44 -1.58
C GLU A 172 16.18 -31.05 -2.06
N HIS A 173 15.11 -30.49 -1.51
CA HIS A 173 14.57 -29.18 -1.85
C HIS A 173 14.69 -28.16 -0.71
N GLY A 174 15.29 -28.54 0.42
CA GLY A 174 15.36 -27.70 1.63
C GLY A 174 15.99 -26.33 1.38
N ASP A 175 17.14 -26.28 0.71
CA ASP A 175 17.81 -25.01 0.40
C ASP A 175 16.99 -24.11 -0.52
N ARG A 176 16.26 -24.70 -1.48
CA ARG A 176 15.39 -23.98 -2.40
C ARG A 176 14.17 -23.43 -1.68
N LEU A 177 13.60 -24.19 -0.75
CA LEU A 177 12.49 -23.74 0.11
C LEU A 177 12.91 -22.54 0.98
N VAL A 178 14.11 -22.60 1.58
CA VAL A 178 14.65 -21.49 2.38
C VAL A 178 14.90 -20.25 1.51
N ARG A 179 15.46 -20.41 0.31
CA ARG A 179 15.62 -19.28 -0.64
C ARG A 179 14.28 -18.71 -1.09
N GLY A 180 13.29 -19.56 -1.35
CA GLY A 180 11.93 -19.14 -1.68
C GLY A 180 11.29 -18.31 -0.57
N ALA A 181 11.41 -18.76 0.70
CA ALA A 181 10.92 -18.00 1.85
C ALA A 181 11.62 -16.64 2.01
N ARG A 182 12.94 -16.56 1.78
CA ARG A 182 13.68 -15.28 1.80
C ARG A 182 13.25 -14.34 0.68
N SER A 183 12.97 -14.88 -0.51
CA SER A 183 12.48 -14.09 -1.64
C SER A 183 11.09 -13.54 -1.34
N PHE A 184 10.20 -14.37 -0.79
CA PHE A 184 8.88 -13.98 -0.29
C PHE A 184 8.98 -12.86 0.76
N ASP A 185 9.76 -13.04 1.83
CA ASP A 185 9.91 -12.02 2.86
C ASP A 185 10.54 -10.74 2.31
N GLY A 186 11.46 -10.89 1.35
CA GLY A 186 12.12 -9.80 0.65
C GLY A 186 11.13 -8.89 -0.08
N VAL A 187 10.26 -9.47 -0.90
CA VAL A 187 9.27 -8.69 -1.65
C VAL A 187 8.13 -8.19 -0.77
N ARG A 188 7.75 -8.97 0.27
CA ARG A 188 6.61 -8.66 1.12
C ARG A 188 6.89 -7.61 2.20
N TYR A 189 8.06 -7.71 2.83
CA TYR A 189 8.39 -6.92 4.02
C TYR A 189 9.58 -5.99 3.82
N LEU A 190 10.49 -6.29 2.89
CA LEU A 190 11.72 -5.52 2.67
C LEU A 190 11.64 -4.59 1.45
N ASP A 191 10.46 -4.44 0.86
CA ASP A 191 10.20 -3.58 -0.31
C ASP A 191 11.14 -3.89 -1.51
N ARG A 192 11.61 -5.14 -1.61
CA ARG A 192 12.43 -5.58 -2.73
C ARG A 192 11.54 -5.73 -3.97
N PRO A 193 11.98 -5.26 -5.14
CA PRO A 193 11.16 -5.29 -6.36
C PRO A 193 10.88 -6.72 -6.88
N GLY A 194 11.63 -7.72 -6.42
CA GLY A 194 11.62 -9.06 -6.99
C GLY A 194 12.28 -9.11 -8.37
N SER A 195 12.53 -10.31 -8.88
CA SER A 195 13.01 -10.49 -10.25
C SER A 195 12.35 -11.67 -10.97
N ARG A 196 12.53 -11.73 -12.30
CA ARG A 196 12.08 -12.86 -13.11
C ARG A 196 12.77 -14.15 -12.68
N GLU A 197 14.06 -14.07 -12.41
CA GLU A 197 14.87 -15.21 -11.98
C GLU A 197 14.37 -15.77 -10.64
N GLU A 198 14.10 -14.90 -9.65
CA GLU A 198 13.53 -15.31 -8.37
C GLU A 198 12.16 -15.97 -8.54
N PHE A 199 11.30 -15.44 -9.41
CA PHE A 199 10.01 -16.06 -9.73
C PHE A 199 10.15 -17.42 -10.42
N ASP A 200 11.05 -17.53 -11.40
CA ASP A 200 11.28 -18.76 -12.15
C ASP A 200 11.87 -19.86 -11.26
N GLU A 201 12.73 -19.51 -10.30
CA GLU A 201 13.26 -20.42 -9.29
C GLU A 201 12.15 -21.04 -8.41
N ILE A 202 11.22 -20.21 -7.92
CA ILE A 202 10.09 -20.68 -7.10
C ILE A 202 9.11 -21.48 -7.95
N SER A 203 8.87 -21.06 -9.20
CA SER A 203 8.00 -21.78 -10.15
C SER A 203 8.57 -23.16 -10.50
N ALA A 204 9.89 -23.28 -10.61
CA ALA A 204 10.54 -24.58 -10.76
C ALA A 204 10.42 -25.41 -9.48
N LEU A 205 10.56 -24.80 -8.30
CA LEU A 205 10.40 -25.49 -7.02
C LEU A 205 8.98 -26.06 -6.86
N ASP A 206 7.95 -25.30 -7.19
CA ASP A 206 6.55 -25.75 -7.16
C ASP A 206 6.34 -27.02 -8.01
N ARG A 207 6.82 -26.99 -9.27
CA ARG A 207 6.76 -28.13 -10.19
C ARG A 207 7.48 -29.36 -9.67
N ASP A 208 8.67 -29.17 -9.11
CA ASP A 208 9.45 -30.29 -8.57
C ASP A 208 8.75 -30.90 -7.34
N LEU A 209 8.17 -30.07 -6.46
CA LEU A 209 7.41 -30.52 -5.30
C LEU A 209 6.08 -31.21 -5.67
N LEU A 210 5.48 -30.87 -6.82
CA LEU A 210 4.31 -31.60 -7.35
C LEU A 210 4.67 -33.05 -7.67
N ALA A 211 5.82 -33.28 -8.30
CA ALA A 211 6.29 -34.61 -8.69
C ALA A 211 6.96 -35.37 -7.54
N ALA A 212 7.51 -34.67 -6.55
CA ALA A 212 8.24 -35.26 -5.46
C ALA A 212 7.35 -36.08 -4.51
N ARG A 213 7.91 -37.20 -4.03
CA ARG A 213 7.34 -38.00 -2.94
C ARG A 213 7.94 -37.54 -1.61
N PRO A 214 7.13 -37.25 -0.58
CA PRO A 214 7.65 -36.83 0.72
C PRO A 214 8.46 -37.95 1.37
N ALA A 215 9.62 -37.63 1.92
CA ALA A 215 10.46 -38.59 2.66
C ALA A 215 9.87 -38.93 4.04
N ARG A 216 9.09 -38.01 4.61
CA ARG A 216 8.36 -38.15 5.87
C ARG A 216 7.07 -37.33 5.79
N LEU A 217 5.93 -37.89 6.21
CA LEU A 217 4.70 -37.11 6.40
C LEU A 217 4.71 -36.47 7.80
N GLU A 218 4.37 -35.18 7.90
CA GLU A 218 4.22 -34.50 9.19
C GLU A 218 3.06 -35.14 9.96
N ARG A 219 3.30 -35.58 11.20
CA ARG A 219 2.28 -36.18 12.06
C ARG A 219 1.60 -35.03 12.82
N VAL A 220 0.29 -34.85 12.64
CA VAL A 220 -0.55 -33.77 13.22
C VAL A 220 -0.47 -33.67 14.76
N ALA A 221 0.11 -34.66 15.45
CA ALA A 221 0.18 -34.73 16.92
C ALA A 221 1.22 -33.81 17.59
N ASP A 222 2.22 -33.28 16.87
CA ASP A 222 3.30 -32.47 17.49
C ASP A 222 2.91 -30.99 17.70
N SER A 223 1.73 -30.55 17.25
CA SER A 223 1.25 -29.17 17.41
C SER A 223 0.54 -28.91 18.75
N GLY A 224 0.33 -29.94 19.59
CA GLY A 224 -0.41 -29.84 20.85
C GLY A 224 0.42 -29.92 22.13
N ALA A 225 1.75 -30.08 22.05
CA ALA A 225 2.61 -30.36 23.21
C ALA A 225 3.44 -29.15 23.68
N ALA A 226 2.91 -27.94 23.51
CA ALA A 226 3.45 -26.73 24.14
C ALA A 226 2.33 -25.98 24.89
N LEU A 227 1.88 -26.59 25.98
CA LEU A 227 1.24 -25.94 27.12
C LEU A 227 2.09 -26.26 28.35
#